data_AF-A0A7S2RL04-F1
#
_entry.id   AF-A0A7S2RL04-F1
#
_cell.length_a   1.000
_cell.length_b   1.000
_cell.length_c   1.000
_cell.angle_alpha   90.00
_cell.angle_beta   90.00
_cell.angle_gamma   90.00
#
_symmetry.space_group_name_H-M   'P 1'
#
loop_
_entity.id
_entity.type
_entity.pdbx_description
1 polymer ?
#
loop_
_entity_poly.entity_id
_entity_poly.type
_entity_poly.pdbx_seq_one_letter_code
_entity_poly.pdbx_strand_id
1 'polypeptide(L)'
;LQIPGQRREALEVHFLFPLYDEGTVFDAMWSAIEARRKGGQASWPFPERRLLRIAAGTCQGLVTMHSRGLAHRDVKPHNILLHRDSTPVLMDLGSACPARRDIESRQDAILVEDDAASKCSAPYRAPELTEVSYPCFIDERVDVWSMGCTMFAMAF
;
A
#
# COMPACT_ATOMS: atom_id res chain seq x y z
N LEU A 1 22.38 33.47 5.25
CA LEU A 1 22.40 33.87 6.67
C LEU A 1 21.25 33.16 7.37
N GLN A 2 21.55 32.08 8.08
CA GLN A 2 20.56 31.21 8.74
C GLN A 2 20.75 31.38 10.24
N ILE A 3 19.71 31.80 10.95
CA ILE A 3 19.75 32.05 12.40
C ILE A 3 19.73 30.69 13.12
N PRO A 4 20.73 30.34 13.94
CA PRO A 4 20.70 29.11 14.73
C PRO A 4 19.68 29.27 15.87
N GLY A 5 18.64 28.44 15.91
CA GLY A 5 17.72 28.38 17.05
C GLY A 5 16.22 28.35 16.74
N GLN A 6 15.78 28.57 15.49
CA GLN A 6 14.38 28.31 15.13
C GLN A 6 14.18 26.80 14.95
N ARG A 7 13.65 26.13 15.98
CA ARG A 7 12.88 24.89 15.77
C ARG A 7 11.83 25.23 14.71
N ARG A 8 11.91 24.60 13.54
CA ARG A 8 10.76 24.57 12.63
C ARG A 8 9.63 23.94 13.43
N GLU A 9 8.62 24.72 13.78
CA GLU A 9 7.38 24.17 14.31
C GLU A 9 6.88 23.16 13.26
N ALA A 10 6.70 21.92 13.69
CA ALA A 10 6.18 20.89 12.80
C ALA A 10 4.76 21.33 12.40
N LEU A 11 4.54 21.51 11.11
CA LEU A 11 3.20 21.76 10.59
C LEU A 11 2.42 20.45 10.70
N GLU A 12 1.51 20.37 11.66
CA GLU A 12 0.59 19.23 11.79
C GLU A 12 -0.69 19.53 11.02
N VAL A 13 -1.08 18.62 10.12
CA VAL A 13 -2.32 18.71 9.36
C VAL A 13 -3.16 17.50 9.69
N HIS A 14 -4.35 17.74 10.26
CA HIS A 14 -5.30 16.69 10.57
C HIS A 14 -6.35 16.58 9.47
N PHE A 15 -6.56 15.36 8.98
CA PHE A 15 -7.63 15.03 8.06
C PHE A 15 -8.75 14.29 8.82
N LEU A 16 -9.99 14.73 8.64
CA LEU A 16 -11.16 14.03 9.16
C LEU A 16 -11.74 13.13 8.08
N PHE A 17 -11.88 11.85 8.37
CA PHE A 17 -12.48 10.84 7.49
C PHE A 17 -13.69 10.18 8.17
N PRO A 18 -14.60 9.57 7.39
CA PRO A 18 -15.58 8.65 7.93
C PRO A 18 -14.90 7.54 8.74
N LEU A 19 -15.55 7.10 9.82
CA LEU A 19 -15.09 5.94 10.58
C LEU A 19 -15.36 4.67 9.77
N TYR A 20 -14.31 3.86 9.59
CA TYR A 20 -14.42 2.53 9.00
C TYR A 20 -14.40 1.51 10.14
N ASP A 21 -15.58 1.07 10.56
CA ASP A 21 -15.76 0.26 11.79
C ASP A 21 -15.04 -1.08 11.76
N GLU A 22 -14.78 -1.63 10.57
CA GLU A 22 -14.01 -2.88 10.41
C GLU A 22 -12.49 -2.65 10.34
N GLY A 23 -12.04 -1.40 10.48
CA GLY A 23 -10.63 -1.04 10.37
C GLY A 23 -10.08 -1.38 8.98
N THR A 24 -8.88 -1.96 8.98
CA THR A 24 -8.17 -2.36 7.77
C THR A 24 -8.31 -3.86 7.50
N VAL A 25 -7.94 -4.30 6.28
CA VAL A 25 -7.79 -5.73 5.98
C VAL A 25 -6.84 -6.38 6.98
N PHE A 26 -5.76 -5.70 7.36
CA PHE A 26 -4.83 -6.21 8.38
C PHE A 26 -5.51 -6.41 9.73
N ASP A 27 -6.32 -5.46 10.20
CA ASP A 27 -7.01 -5.57 11.50
C ASP A 27 -7.94 -6.79 11.54
N ALA A 28 -8.66 -7.05 10.44
CA ALA A 28 -9.47 -8.25 10.30
C ALA A 28 -8.63 -9.53 10.36
N MET A 29 -7.50 -9.60 9.65
CA MET A 29 -6.56 -10.74 9.73
C MET A 29 -6.06 -10.93 11.16
N TRP A 30 -5.61 -9.85 11.78
CA TRP A 30 -4.98 -9.85 13.09
C TRP A 30 -5.95 -10.31 14.17
N SER A 31 -7.19 -9.81 14.14
CA SER A 31 -8.26 -10.23 15.07
C SER A 31 -8.52 -11.74 14.99
N ALA A 32 -8.56 -12.31 13.79
CA ALA A 32 -8.72 -13.76 13.60
C ALA A 32 -7.50 -14.56 14.11
N ILE A 33 -6.28 -14.06 13.87
CA ILE A 33 -5.05 -14.68 14.37
C ILE A 33 -5.01 -14.65 15.90
N GLU A 34 -5.32 -13.52 16.52
CA GLU A 34 -5.35 -13.38 17.97
C GLU A 34 -6.39 -14.29 18.62
N ALA A 35 -7.59 -14.36 18.05
CA ALA A 35 -8.65 -15.23 18.57
C ALA A 35 -8.20 -16.70 18.56
N ARG A 36 -7.53 -17.16 17.50
CA ARG A 36 -6.94 -18.51 17.43
C ARG A 36 -5.82 -18.71 18.45
N ARG A 37 -4.94 -17.71 18.62
CA ARG A 37 -3.85 -17.76 19.62
C ARG A 37 -4.38 -17.87 21.05
N LYS A 38 -5.54 -17.28 21.35
CA LYS A 38 -6.23 -17.37 22.65
C LYS A 38 -7.03 -18.68 22.82
N GLY A 39 -6.90 -19.65 21.89
CA GLY A 39 -7.61 -20.93 21.93
C GLY A 39 -9.06 -20.87 21.44
N GLY A 40 -9.50 -19.74 20.90
CA GLY A 40 -10.82 -19.59 20.29
C GLY A 40 -10.92 -20.22 18.90
N GLN A 41 -12.13 -20.59 18.50
CA GLN A 41 -12.45 -20.99 17.12
C GLN A 41 -12.88 -19.76 16.32
N ALA A 42 -11.90 -19.07 15.71
CA ALA A 42 -12.19 -18.02 14.73
C ALA A 42 -12.00 -18.53 13.30
N SER A 43 -13.05 -18.41 12.49
CA SER A 43 -12.95 -18.62 11.04
C SER A 43 -12.08 -17.54 10.42
N TRP A 44 -11.42 -17.87 9.30
CA TRP A 44 -10.66 -16.87 8.56
C TRP A 44 -11.63 -15.84 7.97
N PRO A 45 -11.36 -14.53 8.07
CA PRO A 45 -12.35 -13.49 7.77
C PRO A 45 -12.57 -13.26 6.28
N PHE A 46 -11.77 -13.89 5.40
CA PHE A 46 -11.83 -13.72 3.95
C PHE A 46 -12.18 -15.02 3.23
N PRO A 47 -13.45 -15.46 3.27
CA PRO A 47 -13.91 -16.46 2.30
C PRO A 47 -13.75 -15.91 0.88
N GLU A 48 -13.55 -16.78 -0.09
CA GLU A 48 -13.23 -16.45 -1.49
C GLU A 48 -14.09 -15.30 -2.05
N ARG A 49 -15.42 -15.36 -1.89
CA ARG A 49 -16.33 -14.30 -2.37
C ARG A 49 -16.08 -12.93 -1.73
N ARG A 50 -15.67 -12.88 -0.46
CA ARG A 50 -15.34 -11.61 0.22
C ARG A 50 -13.98 -11.11 -0.24
N LEU A 51 -12.99 -12.00 -0.32
CA LEU A 51 -11.66 -11.72 -0.87
C LEU A 51 -11.75 -11.09 -2.26
N LEU A 52 -12.49 -11.72 -3.17
CA LEU A 52 -12.65 -11.23 -4.55
C LEU A 52 -13.36 -9.87 -4.63
N ARG A 53 -14.32 -9.60 -3.72
CA ARG A 53 -15.00 -8.28 -3.65
C ARG A 53 -14.04 -7.18 -3.20
N ILE A 54 -13.27 -7.43 -2.15
CA ILE A 54 -12.25 -6.51 -1.65
C ILE A 54 -11.19 -6.31 -2.74
N ALA A 55 -10.73 -7.38 -3.38
CA ALA A 55 -9.71 -7.28 -4.42
C ALA A 55 -10.20 -6.45 -5.64
N ALA A 56 -11.41 -6.74 -6.13
CA ALA A 56 -11.99 -5.99 -7.24
C ALA A 56 -12.17 -4.50 -6.93
N GLY A 57 -12.67 -4.16 -5.74
CA GLY A 57 -12.82 -2.77 -5.32
C GLY A 57 -11.48 -2.05 -5.16
N THR A 58 -10.48 -2.70 -4.58
CA THR A 58 -9.12 -2.15 -4.47
C THR A 58 -8.52 -1.91 -5.86
N CYS A 59 -8.65 -2.87 -6.78
CA CYS A 59 -8.21 -2.71 -8.16
C CYS A 59 -8.92 -1.54 -8.87
N GLN A 60 -10.21 -1.31 -8.61
CA GLN A 60 -10.92 -0.15 -9.16
C GLN A 60 -10.35 1.18 -8.64
N GLY A 61 -9.93 1.23 -7.37
CA GLY A 61 -9.18 2.35 -6.80
C GLY A 61 -7.83 2.56 -7.48
N LEU A 62 -7.05 1.48 -7.68
CA LEU A 62 -5.76 1.54 -8.38
C LEU A 62 -5.92 2.01 -9.82
N VAL A 63 -6.87 1.46 -10.58
CA VAL A 63 -7.18 1.92 -11.95
C VAL A 63 -7.46 3.42 -11.99
N THR A 64 -8.15 3.94 -10.97
CA THR A 64 -8.48 5.37 -10.85
C THR A 64 -7.23 6.24 -10.57
N MET A 65 -6.26 5.73 -9.82
CA MET A 65 -4.96 6.40 -9.61
C MET A 65 -4.09 6.32 -10.87
N HIS A 66 -3.99 5.13 -11.47
CA HIS A 66 -3.19 4.85 -12.66
C HIS A 66 -3.68 5.69 -13.85
N SER A 67 -5.00 5.87 -14.00
CA SER A 67 -5.57 6.76 -15.03
C SER A 67 -5.21 8.24 -14.85
N ARG A 68 -4.72 8.63 -13.67
CA ARG A 68 -4.20 9.97 -13.36
C ARG A 68 -2.68 10.02 -13.40
N GLY A 69 -2.01 8.95 -13.85
CA GLY A 69 -0.56 8.86 -13.93
C GLY A 69 0.12 8.70 -12.58
N LEU A 70 -0.57 8.21 -11.55
CA LEU A 70 -0.04 8.01 -10.21
C LEU A 70 -0.02 6.52 -9.85
N ALA A 71 1.05 6.06 -9.20
CA ALA A 71 1.12 4.76 -8.54
C ALA A 71 0.99 4.95 -7.01
N HIS A 72 0.37 3.99 -6.33
CA HIS A 72 0.19 4.00 -4.87
C HIS A 72 1.47 3.69 -4.12
N ARG A 73 2.30 2.75 -4.63
CA ARG A 73 3.63 2.36 -4.12
C ARG A 73 3.68 1.65 -2.77
N ASP A 74 2.58 1.64 -2.03
CA ASP A 74 2.51 0.95 -0.73
C ASP A 74 1.18 0.22 -0.52
N VAL A 75 0.71 -0.52 -1.53
CA VAL A 75 -0.48 -1.36 -1.43
C VAL A 75 -0.19 -2.56 -0.53
N LYS A 76 -0.92 -2.65 0.57
CA LYS A 76 -0.80 -3.73 1.57
C LYS A 76 -2.08 -3.83 2.40
N PRO A 77 -2.31 -4.94 3.14
CA PRO A 77 -3.49 -5.08 4.00
C PRO A 77 -3.75 -3.92 4.98
N HIS A 78 -2.70 -3.24 5.44
CA HIS A 78 -2.82 -2.10 6.36
C HIS A 78 -3.38 -0.84 5.68
N ASN A 79 -3.24 -0.72 4.36
CA ASN A 79 -3.63 0.48 3.61
C ASN A 79 -4.94 0.29 2.84
N ILE A 80 -5.72 -0.74 3.22
CA ILE A 80 -7.05 -1.01 2.67
C ILE A 80 -8.04 -1.03 3.83
N LEU A 81 -8.79 0.06 3.97
CA LEU A 81 -9.90 0.18 4.93
C LEU A 81 -11.10 -0.62 4.44
N LEU A 82 -11.88 -1.15 5.38
CA LEU A 82 -13.08 -1.92 5.10
C LEU A 82 -14.31 -1.22 5.67
N HIS A 83 -15.29 -0.97 4.81
CA HIS A 83 -16.63 -0.62 5.23
C HIS A 83 -17.43 -1.90 5.59
N ARG A 84 -18.53 -1.75 6.34
CA ARG A 84 -19.35 -2.88 6.86
C ARG A 84 -19.88 -3.83 5.76
N ASP A 85 -20.05 -3.33 4.55
CA ASP A 85 -20.48 -4.09 3.36
C ASP A 85 -19.30 -4.76 2.62
N SER A 86 -18.09 -4.70 3.18
CA SER A 86 -16.82 -5.11 2.57
C SER A 86 -16.43 -4.27 1.35
N THR A 87 -16.95 -3.04 1.23
CA THR A 87 -16.42 -2.07 0.26
C THR A 87 -15.04 -1.61 0.72
N PRO A 88 -13.98 -1.82 -0.09
CA PRO A 88 -12.62 -1.43 0.26
C PRO A 88 -12.36 0.04 -0.06
N VAL A 89 -11.52 0.69 0.73
CA VAL A 89 -11.00 2.04 0.47
C VAL A 89 -9.49 2.05 0.63
N LEU A 90 -8.77 2.41 -0.44
CA LEU A 90 -7.33 2.64 -0.36
C LEU A 90 -7.05 3.90 0.47
N MET A 91 -6.07 3.80 1.37
CA MET A 91 -5.61 4.89 2.20
C MET A 91 -4.08 5.00 2.18
N ASP A 92 -3.56 6.03 2.83
CA ASP A 92 -2.13 6.30 2.94
C ASP A 92 -1.43 6.52 1.59
N LEU A 93 -1.67 7.71 1.04
CA LEU A 93 -1.06 8.18 -0.20
C LEU A 93 0.32 8.82 0.01
N GLY A 94 0.95 8.65 1.19
CA GLY A 94 2.24 9.26 1.50
C GLY A 94 3.39 8.76 0.62
N SER A 95 3.24 7.55 0.08
CA SER A 95 4.19 6.92 -0.84
C SER A 95 3.85 7.15 -2.32
N ALA A 96 2.68 7.73 -2.61
CA ALA A 96 2.21 7.86 -3.98
C ALA A 96 3.12 8.79 -4.81
N CYS A 97 3.39 8.39 -6.05
CA CYS A 97 4.29 9.11 -6.94
C CYS A 97 3.85 8.95 -8.41
N PRO A 98 4.45 9.70 -9.36
CA PRO A 98 4.23 9.45 -10.78
C PRO A 98 4.46 7.98 -11.13
N ALA A 99 3.48 7.37 -11.79
CA ALA A 99 3.48 5.93 -12.06
C ALA A 99 4.61 5.50 -12.99
N ARG A 100 4.93 6.33 -13.98
CA ARG A 100 5.79 5.99 -15.12
C ARG A 100 7.08 6.77 -15.07
N ARG A 101 8.21 6.06 -15.13
CA ARG A 101 9.55 6.65 -15.08
C ARG A 101 10.54 5.83 -15.90
N ASP A 102 11.21 6.52 -16.82
CA ASP A 102 12.39 5.99 -17.50
C ASP A 102 13.61 6.09 -16.57
N ILE A 103 14.38 5.00 -16.51
CA ILE A 103 15.63 4.90 -15.75
C ILE A 103 16.77 4.83 -16.76
N GLU A 104 17.40 5.98 -16.99
CA GLU A 104 18.41 6.13 -18.05
C GLU A 104 19.85 6.01 -17.52
N SER A 105 20.06 6.18 -16.22
CA SER A 105 21.38 6.13 -15.59
C SER A 105 21.42 5.26 -14.34
N ARG A 106 22.63 4.82 -13.98
CA ARG A 106 22.87 4.11 -12.72
C ARG A 106 22.53 4.97 -11.50
N GLN A 107 22.73 6.29 -11.60
CA GLN A 107 22.39 7.21 -10.51
C GLN A 107 20.88 7.28 -10.31
N ASP A 108 20.10 7.34 -11.40
CA ASP A 108 18.63 7.31 -11.32
C ASP A 108 18.12 6.01 -10.71
N ALA A 109 18.73 4.87 -11.09
CA ALA A 109 18.38 3.58 -10.52
C ALA A 109 18.55 3.55 -8.99
N ILE A 110 19.70 4.01 -8.49
CA ILE A 110 19.98 4.09 -7.04
C ILE A 110 18.96 5.00 -6.33
N LEU A 111 18.65 6.16 -6.91
CA LEU A 111 17.68 7.08 -6.30
C LEU A 111 16.28 6.47 -6.21
N VAL A 112 15.85 5.70 -7.21
CA VAL A 112 14.56 5.01 -7.19
C VAL A 112 14.56 3.86 -6.19
N GLU A 113 15.66 3.13 -6.07
CA GLU A 113 15.83 2.06 -5.09
C GLU A 113 15.78 2.61 -3.65
N ASP A 114 16.49 3.70 -3.36
CA ASP A 114 16.48 4.37 -2.05
C ASP A 114 15.09 4.94 -1.69
N ASP A 115 14.41 5.55 -2.66
CA ASP A 115 13.03 6.04 -2.49
C ASP A 115 12.07 4.87 -2.21
N ALA A 116 12.19 3.75 -2.95
CA ALA A 116 11.42 2.54 -2.69
C ALA A 116 11.74 1.91 -1.33
N ALA A 117 13.02 1.90 -0.94
CA ALA A 117 13.50 1.37 0.31
C ALA A 117 12.88 2.10 1.51
N SER A 118 12.71 3.42 1.39
CA SER A 118 12.18 4.28 2.44
C SER A 118 10.65 4.33 2.49
N LYS A 119 9.96 4.25 1.35
CA LYS A 119 8.50 4.46 1.27
C LYS A 119 7.65 3.22 1.05
N CYS A 120 8.20 2.17 0.44
CA CYS A 120 7.46 0.94 0.16
C CYS A 120 7.72 -0.08 1.26
N SER A 121 6.69 -0.76 1.72
CA SER A 121 6.82 -1.86 2.69
C SER A 121 7.54 -3.04 2.05
N ALA A 122 8.70 -3.42 2.57
CA ALA A 122 9.58 -4.43 1.96
C ALA A 122 8.88 -5.75 1.55
N PRO A 123 7.96 -6.34 2.33
CA PRO A 123 7.29 -7.60 1.94
C PRO A 123 6.33 -7.47 0.74
N TYR A 124 5.92 -6.25 0.39
CA TYR A 124 4.96 -5.95 -0.68
C TYR A 124 5.62 -5.22 -1.85
N ARG A 125 6.91 -4.90 -1.75
CA ARG A 125 7.66 -4.15 -2.77
C ARG A 125 7.88 -5.01 -4.00
N ALA A 126 7.64 -4.45 -5.18
CA ALA A 126 7.89 -5.11 -6.45
C ALA A 126 9.39 -5.37 -6.68
N PRO A 127 9.77 -6.46 -7.35
CA PRO A 127 11.17 -6.81 -7.58
C PRO A 127 11.93 -5.74 -8.39
N GLU A 128 11.28 -5.14 -9.38
CA GLU A 128 11.81 -4.02 -10.18
C GLU A 128 12.05 -2.73 -9.39
N LEU A 129 11.63 -2.68 -8.12
CA LEU A 129 11.90 -1.61 -7.16
C LEU A 129 12.89 -2.03 -6.06
N THR A 130 13.25 -3.30 -6.02
CA THR A 130 14.22 -3.84 -5.07
C THR A 130 15.59 -3.92 -5.70
N GLU A 131 15.66 -4.32 -6.98
CA GLU A 131 16.87 -4.32 -7.78
C GLU A 131 16.60 -3.57 -9.08
N VAL A 132 16.83 -2.26 -9.06
CA VAL A 132 16.51 -1.40 -10.21
C VAL A 132 17.60 -1.54 -11.28
N SER A 133 17.24 -2.17 -12.40
CA SER A 133 18.13 -2.29 -13.56
C SER A 133 18.22 -0.98 -14.37
N TYR A 134 19.28 -0.81 -15.15
CA TYR A 134 19.37 0.29 -16.13
C TYR A 134 19.96 -0.22 -17.46
N PRO A 135 19.46 0.25 -18.62
CA PRO A 135 18.24 1.06 -18.76
C PRO A 135 16.98 0.24 -18.48
N CYS A 136 15.96 0.84 -17.86
CA CYS A 136 14.65 0.21 -17.70
C CYS A 136 13.52 1.22 -17.66
N PHE A 137 12.29 0.71 -17.69
CA PHE A 137 11.07 1.48 -17.53
C PHE A 137 10.25 0.91 -16.38
N ILE A 138 9.95 1.76 -15.39
CA ILE A 138 9.07 1.43 -14.26
C ILE A 138 7.72 2.07 -14.53
N ASP A 139 6.66 1.31 -14.32
CA ASP A 139 5.27 1.77 -14.49
C ASP A 139 4.36 1.34 -13.34
N GLU A 140 3.07 1.62 -13.48
CA GLU A 140 2.03 1.31 -12.50
C GLU A 140 1.93 -0.18 -12.12
N ARG A 141 2.57 -1.11 -12.86
CA ARG A 141 2.52 -2.56 -12.56
C ARG A 141 3.17 -2.91 -11.22
N VAL A 142 3.97 -2.02 -10.65
CA VAL A 142 4.47 -2.17 -9.28
C VAL A 142 3.34 -2.34 -8.25
N ASP A 143 2.21 -1.65 -8.44
CA ASP A 143 1.04 -1.80 -7.56
C ASP A 143 0.31 -3.13 -7.80
N VAL A 144 0.40 -3.69 -9.01
CA VAL A 144 -0.19 -5.00 -9.34
C VAL A 144 0.55 -6.11 -8.60
N TRP A 145 1.87 -6.02 -8.50
CA TRP A 145 2.67 -6.92 -7.66
C TRP A 145 2.23 -6.84 -6.19
N SER A 146 2.21 -5.63 -5.63
CA SER A 146 1.81 -5.39 -4.24
C SER A 146 0.37 -5.86 -3.95
N MET A 147 -0.53 -5.69 -4.92
CA MET A 147 -1.90 -6.21 -4.87
C MET A 147 -1.92 -7.74 -4.86
N GLY A 148 -1.10 -8.40 -5.67
CA GLY A 148 -0.93 -9.86 -5.66
C GLY A 148 -0.48 -10.38 -4.28
N CYS A 149 0.54 -9.76 -3.69
CA CYS A 149 0.98 -10.07 -2.32
C CYS A 149 -0.14 -9.85 -1.29
N THR A 150 -0.93 -8.78 -1.44
CA THR A 150 -2.06 -8.48 -0.56
C THR A 150 -3.17 -9.53 -0.66
N MET A 151 -3.50 -9.98 -1.87
CA MET A 151 -4.46 -11.07 -2.08
C MET A 151 -3.96 -12.39 -1.50
N PHE A 152 -2.67 -12.69 -1.66
CA PHE A 152 -2.06 -13.88 -1.08
C PHE A 152 -2.16 -13.87 0.45
N ALA A 153 -1.82 -12.75 1.09
CA ALA A 153 -1.97 -12.57 2.54
C ALA A 153 -3.43 -12.64 3.01
N MET A 154 -4.38 -12.21 2.19
CA MET A 154 -5.81 -12.39 2.48
C MET A 154 -6.27 -13.84 2.34
N ALA A 155 -5.57 -14.69 1.59
CA ALA A 155 -5.95 -16.07 1.37
C ALA A 155 -5.32 -17.05 2.38
N PHE A 156 -4.12 -16.73 2.90
CA PHE A 156 -3.26 -17.63 3.68
C PHE A 156 -2.61 -16.92 4.87
#